data_AF-A0A953M5X7-F1
#
_entry.id   AF-A0A953M5X7-F1
#
_cell.length_a   1.000
_cell.length_b   1.000
_cell.length_c   1.000
_cell.angle_alpha   90.00
_cell.angle_beta   90.00
_cell.angle_gamma   90.00
#
_symmetry.space_group_name_H-M   'P 1'
#
loop_
_entity.id
_entity.type
_entity.pdbx_description
1 polymer ?
#
loop_
_entity_poly.entity_id
_entity_poly.type
_entity_poly.pdbx_seq_one_letter_code
_entity_poly.pdbx_strand_id
1 'polypeptide(L)'
;MFRRWLLGDTIRDTGCSLRLMKREIGLRLPLEFRGAHRFIPVSARHLGYTVVELPVNHRGRAHGETKYGAGISKRAIPGLIDCFAIRWMRSRRRPVTSEPIGLAEPARESSFRAEEVTA
;
A
#
# COMPACT_ATOMS: atom_id res chain seq x y z
N MET A 1 -3.39 -7.54 -16.07
CA MET A 1 -4.69 -8.23 -16.25
C MET A 1 -4.89 -9.38 -15.28
N PHE A 2 -4.00 -10.39 -15.24
CA PHE A 2 -4.15 -11.57 -14.37
C PHE A 2 -4.38 -11.25 -12.88
N ARG A 3 -3.58 -10.34 -12.28
CA ARG A 3 -3.75 -9.89 -10.89
C ARG A 3 -5.15 -9.33 -10.61
N ARG A 4 -5.66 -8.47 -11.49
CA ARG A 4 -6.96 -7.81 -11.32
C ARG A 4 -8.11 -8.78 -11.26
N TRP A 5 -8.06 -9.78 -12.14
CA TRP A 5 -9.03 -10.87 -12.10
C TRP A 5 -8.85 -11.75 -10.86
N LEU A 6 -7.61 -12.03 -10.47
CA LEU A 6 -7.30 -12.88 -9.32
C LEU A 6 -7.69 -12.22 -7.98
N LEU A 7 -7.43 -10.93 -7.79
CA LEU A 7 -7.69 -10.21 -6.54
C LEU A 7 -9.00 -9.42 -6.58
N GLY A 8 -9.61 -9.21 -7.75
CA GLY A 8 -10.81 -8.39 -7.90
C GLY A 8 -10.53 -6.90 -7.66
N ASP A 9 -9.33 -6.41 -7.97
CA ASP A 9 -8.92 -5.03 -7.75
C ASP A 9 -8.94 -4.18 -9.03
N THR A 10 -9.31 -2.91 -8.90
CA THR A 10 -9.29 -1.92 -10.00
C THR A 10 -8.04 -1.04 -10.01
N ILE A 11 -7.12 -1.26 -9.06
CA ILE A 11 -5.92 -0.45 -8.85
C ILE A 11 -4.95 -0.66 -10.03
N ARG A 12 -4.48 0.45 -10.60
CA ARG A 12 -3.50 0.49 -11.71
C ARG A 12 -2.11 0.34 -11.14
N ASP A 13 -1.76 1.16 -10.16
CA ASP A 13 -0.41 1.20 -9.59
C ASP A 13 -0.41 0.75 -8.12
N THR A 14 -0.23 -0.55 -7.93
CA THR A 14 0.02 -1.14 -6.59
C THR A 14 1.48 -1.02 -6.17
N GLY A 15 2.38 -0.64 -7.09
CA GLY A 15 3.82 -0.53 -6.88
C GLY A 15 4.26 0.84 -6.38
N CYS A 16 3.39 1.84 -6.45
CA CYS A 16 3.66 3.19 -5.96
C CYS A 16 4.10 3.15 -4.48
N SER A 17 5.26 3.74 -4.21
CA SER A 17 5.83 3.86 -2.87
C SER A 17 5.18 4.97 -2.05
N LEU A 18 4.61 5.99 -2.71
CA LEU A 18 3.95 7.12 -2.06
C LEU A 18 2.48 6.78 -1.80
N ARG A 19 2.10 6.74 -0.52
CA ARG A 19 0.71 6.46 -0.10
C ARG A 19 0.36 7.26 1.14
N LEU A 20 -0.86 7.76 1.15
CA LEU A 20 -1.46 8.44 2.28
C LEU A 20 -2.65 7.59 2.76
N MET A 21 -2.67 7.28 4.04
CA MET A 21 -3.76 6.51 4.65
C MET A 21 -3.96 6.97 6.10
N LYS A 22 -5.20 6.88 6.58
CA LYS A 22 -5.53 7.13 7.98
C LYS A 22 -4.89 6.05 8.87
N ARG A 23 -4.56 6.42 10.11
CA ARG A 23 -3.99 5.51 11.12
C ARG A 23 -4.82 4.22 11.28
N GLU A 24 -6.13 4.33 11.33
CA GLU A 24 -7.07 3.20 11.47
C GLU A 24 -6.92 2.15 10.36
N ILE A 25 -6.60 2.59 9.15
CA ILE A 25 -6.36 1.69 8.00
C ILE A 25 -5.05 0.96 8.22
N GLY A 26 -3.99 1.69 8.59
CA GLY A 26 -2.68 1.14 8.91
C GLY A 26 -2.73 0.01 9.95
N LEU A 27 -3.51 0.21 11.01
CA LEU A 27 -3.66 -0.77 12.10
C LEU A 27 -4.39 -2.05 11.69
N ARG A 28 -5.26 -2.00 10.68
CA ARG A 28 -6.04 -3.15 10.20
C ARG A 28 -5.40 -3.90 9.03
N LEU A 29 -4.32 -3.36 8.46
CA LEU A 29 -3.65 -3.96 7.31
C LEU A 29 -2.90 -5.25 7.71
N PRO A 30 -2.95 -6.30 6.87
CA PRO A 30 -2.28 -7.57 7.14
C PRO A 30 -0.87 -7.47 6.57
N LEU A 31 0.11 -7.18 7.42
CA LEU A 31 1.51 -6.97 7.02
C LEU A 31 2.42 -8.15 7.37
N GLU A 32 1.85 -9.33 7.62
CA GLU A 32 2.57 -10.45 8.25
C GLU A 32 3.60 -11.15 7.34
N PHE A 33 3.59 -10.90 6.02
CA PHE A 33 4.44 -11.61 5.06
C PHE A 33 5.36 -10.69 4.26
N ARG A 34 6.49 -11.25 3.81
CA ARG A 34 7.43 -10.56 2.92
C ARG A 34 6.76 -10.24 1.59
N GLY A 35 6.78 -8.96 1.19
CA GLY A 35 6.11 -8.51 -0.03
C GLY A 35 4.74 -7.86 0.19
N ALA A 36 4.20 -7.90 1.41
CA ALA A 36 2.90 -7.30 1.77
C ALA A 36 2.76 -5.83 1.40
N HIS A 37 3.87 -5.08 1.42
CA HIS A 37 3.92 -3.68 1.01
C HIS A 37 3.35 -3.42 -0.39
N ARG A 38 3.36 -4.39 -1.31
CA ARG A 38 2.78 -4.21 -2.66
C ARG A 38 1.27 -4.34 -2.68
N PHE A 39 0.69 -4.97 -1.67
CA PHE A 39 -0.73 -5.32 -1.64
C PHE A 39 -1.53 -4.51 -0.63
N ILE A 40 -0.90 -3.58 0.09
CA ILE A 40 -1.58 -2.62 0.97
C ILE A 40 -2.82 -1.98 0.31
N PRO A 41 -2.78 -1.39 -0.90
CA PRO A 41 -3.96 -0.74 -1.45
C PRO A 41 -5.08 -1.75 -1.78
N VAL A 42 -4.70 -2.98 -2.17
CA VAL A 42 -5.67 -4.05 -2.43
C VAL A 42 -6.30 -4.54 -1.12
N SER A 43 -5.47 -4.77 -0.09
CA SER A 43 -5.89 -5.14 1.26
C SER A 43 -6.81 -4.07 1.88
N ALA A 44 -6.52 -2.78 1.67
CA ALA A 44 -7.37 -1.70 2.13
C ALA A 44 -8.75 -1.74 1.46
N ARG A 45 -8.83 -1.95 0.14
CA ARG A 45 -10.14 -2.15 -0.53
C ARG A 45 -10.87 -3.39 -0.03
N HIS A 46 -10.16 -4.48 0.23
CA HIS A 46 -10.77 -5.71 0.76
C HIS A 46 -11.31 -5.55 2.18
N LEU A 47 -10.74 -4.64 2.97
CA LEU A 47 -11.26 -4.24 4.27
C LEU A 47 -12.48 -3.30 4.18
N GLY A 48 -12.94 -2.97 2.97
CA GLY A 48 -14.08 -2.06 2.74
C GLY A 48 -13.70 -0.58 2.69
N TYR A 49 -12.41 -0.23 2.69
CA TYR A 49 -11.98 1.15 2.56
C TYR A 49 -11.99 1.65 1.12
N THR A 50 -12.22 2.94 0.97
CA THR A 50 -12.10 3.63 -0.32
C THR A 50 -10.64 3.90 -0.62
N VAL A 51 -10.19 3.45 -1.79
CA VAL A 51 -8.83 3.72 -2.31
C VAL A 51 -8.97 4.51 -3.60
N VAL A 52 -8.32 5.67 -3.63
CA VAL A 52 -8.26 6.58 -4.78
C VAL A 52 -6.83 6.67 -5.31
N GLU A 53 -6.68 6.76 -6.62
CA GLU A 53 -5.41 6.98 -7.29
C GLU A 53 -5.37 8.41 -7.80
N LEU A 54 -4.34 9.17 -7.41
CA LEU A 54 -4.08 10.51 -7.91
C LEU A 54 -2.92 10.45 -8.90
N PRO A 55 -3.05 11.05 -10.10
CA PRO A 55 -1.94 11.13 -11.03
C PRO A 55 -0.82 11.98 -10.42
N VAL A 56 0.40 11.45 -10.46
CA VAL A 56 1.60 12.17 -10.01
C VAL A 56 2.56 12.32 -11.18
N ASN A 57 3.28 13.43 -11.22
CA ASN A 57 4.26 13.66 -12.27
C ASN A 57 5.53 12.84 -11.99
N HIS A 58 5.83 11.88 -12.87
CA HIS A 58 7.03 11.07 -12.78
C HIS A 58 8.24 11.84 -13.31
N ARG A 59 9.24 12.07 -12.46
CA ARG A 59 10.51 12.66 -12.89
C ARG A 59 11.50 11.57 -13.28
N GLY A 60 12.19 11.76 -14.41
CA GLY A 60 13.29 10.90 -14.83
C GLY A 60 14.38 10.87 -13.77
N ARG A 61 14.92 9.68 -13.48
CA ARG A 61 16.05 9.54 -12.57
C ARG A 61 17.31 10.08 -13.26
N ALA A 62 17.97 11.08 -12.67
CA ALA A 62 19.19 11.67 -13.22
C ALA A 62 20.47 10.86 -12.93
N HIS A 63 20.51 10.13 -11.81
CA HIS A 63 21.69 9.38 -11.37
C HIS A 63 21.35 8.01 -10.77
N GLY A 64 22.27 7.04 -10.92
CA GLY A 64 22.22 5.71 -10.32
C GLY A 64 21.60 4.63 -11.21
N GLU A 65 22.04 3.39 -11.01
CA GLU A 65 21.55 2.24 -11.76
C GLU A 65 20.21 1.71 -11.22
N THR A 66 19.35 1.24 -12.13
CA THR A 66 18.09 0.62 -11.75
C THR A 66 18.33 -0.74 -11.10
N LYS A 67 18.00 -0.86 -9.81
CA LYS A 67 17.92 -2.15 -9.08
C LYS A 67 16.83 -3.11 -9.61
N TYR A 68 16.17 -2.75 -10.71
CA TYR A 68 15.18 -3.56 -11.40
C TYR A 68 15.95 -4.35 -12.48
N GLY A 69 16.57 -5.47 -12.09
CA GLY A 69 17.33 -6.31 -13.03
C GLY A 69 16.48 -6.73 -14.24
N ALA A 70 17.11 -6.78 -15.41
CA ALA A 70 16.52 -6.90 -16.75
C ALA A 70 15.74 -8.20 -17.07
N GLY A 71 15.45 -9.05 -16.08
CA GLY A 71 14.80 -10.34 -16.27
C GLY A 71 13.37 -10.39 -15.73
N ILE A 72 12.39 -10.65 -16.61
CA ILE A 72 10.96 -10.83 -16.29
C ILE A 72 10.76 -12.00 -15.30
N SER A 73 11.57 -13.04 -15.37
CA SER A 73 11.47 -14.28 -14.57
C SER A 73 11.74 -14.08 -13.07
N LYS A 74 12.73 -13.26 -12.69
CA LYS A 74 13.08 -13.02 -11.27
C LYS A 74 12.03 -12.23 -10.50
N ARG A 75 11.11 -11.55 -11.18
CA ARG A 75 10.09 -10.68 -10.57
C ARG A 75 8.66 -11.21 -10.74
N ALA A 76 8.39 -11.92 -11.84
CA ALA A 76 7.08 -12.50 -12.11
C ALA A 76 6.74 -13.65 -11.14
N ILE A 77 7.70 -14.54 -10.86
CA ILE A 77 7.46 -15.71 -9.99
C ILE A 77 7.17 -15.28 -8.55
N PRO A 78 7.99 -14.43 -7.89
CA PRO A 78 7.65 -13.95 -6.55
C PRO A 78 6.35 -13.17 -6.52
N GLY A 79 6.08 -12.33 -7.53
CA GLY A 79 4.82 -11.58 -7.62
C GLY A 79 3.59 -12.48 -7.76
N LEU A 80 3.71 -13.62 -8.44
CA LEU A 80 2.65 -14.62 -8.55
C LEU A 80 2.42 -15.34 -7.22
N ILE A 81 3.49 -15.78 -6.55
CA ILE A 81 3.42 -16.40 -5.23
C ILE A 81 2.78 -15.44 -4.22
N ASP A 82 3.18 -14.16 -4.24
CA ASP A 82 2.58 -13.15 -3.39
C ASP A 82 1.08 -13.01 -3.66
N CYS A 83 0.66 -12.96 -4.93
CA CYS A 83 -0.77 -12.89 -5.27
C CYS A 83 -1.58 -14.06 -4.69
N PHE A 84 -1.04 -15.28 -4.76
CA PHE A 84 -1.65 -16.46 -4.12
C PHE A 84 -1.64 -16.36 -2.60
N ALA A 85 -0.56 -15.85 -2.00
CA ALA A 85 -0.46 -15.64 -0.56
C ALA A 85 -1.56 -14.68 -0.05
N ILE A 86 -1.74 -13.52 -0.69
CA ILE A 86 -2.80 -12.55 -0.33
C ILE A 86 -4.18 -13.20 -0.41
N ARG A 87 -4.44 -13.93 -1.50
CA ARG A 87 -5.72 -14.63 -1.69
C ARG A 87 -5.97 -15.61 -0.54
N TRP A 88 -4.97 -16.39 -0.18
CA TRP A 88 -5.05 -17.40 0.88
C TRP A 88 -5.21 -16.75 2.27
N MET A 89 -4.44 -15.71 2.58
CA MET A 89 -4.55 -14.97 3.84
C MET A 89 -5.88 -14.23 3.97
N ARG A 90 -6.44 -13.72 2.86
CA ARG A 90 -7.79 -13.15 2.86
C ARG A 90 -8.82 -14.16 3.38
N SER A 91 -8.70 -15.43 2.99
CA SER A 91 -9.60 -16.49 3.45
C SER A 91 -9.40 -16.85 4.93
N ARG A 92 -8.17 -16.71 5.45
CA ARG A 92 -7.80 -17.08 6.83
C ARG A 92 -7.66 -15.90 7.80
N ARG A 93 -8.17 -14.73 7.43
CA ARG A 93 -7.92 -13.49 8.17
C ARG A 93 -8.52 -13.58 9.57
N ARG A 94 -7.71 -13.31 10.59
CA ARG A 94 -8.17 -13.12 11.97
C ARG A 94 -8.42 -11.63 12.24
N PRO A 95 -9.42 -11.28 13.06
CA PRO A 95 -9.56 -9.91 13.54
C PRO A 95 -8.30 -9.54 14.33
N VAL A 96 -7.71 -8.41 13.97
CA VAL A 96 -6.51 -7.87 14.65
C VAL A 96 -6.98 -6.80 15.61
N THR A 97 -6.71 -6.99 16.89
CA THR A 97 -6.86 -5.97 17.93
C THR A 97 -5.54 -5.22 18.04
N SER A 98 -5.59 -3.89 17.99
CA SER A 98 -4.42 -3.03 18.18
C SER A 98 -4.63 -2.17 19.42
N GLU A 99 -3.81 -2.36 20.42
CA GLU A 99 -3.75 -1.46 21.57
C GLU A 99 -2.77 -0.33 21.28
N PRO A 100 -3.10 0.93 21.59
CA PRO A 100 -2.12 2.00 21.55
C PRO A 100 -1.07 1.69 22.62
N ILE A 101 0.15 1.40 22.18
CA ILE A 101 1.31 1.46 23.07
C ILE A 101 1.37 2.91 23.56
N GLY A 102 1.21 3.11 24.88
CA GLY A 102 1.10 4.42 25.51
C GLY A 102 2.18 5.36 24.99
N LEU A 103 1.77 6.30 24.13
CA LEU A 103 2.58 7.45 23.79
C LEU A 103 2.32 8.46 24.90
N ALA A 104 3.39 8.99 25.51
CA ALA A 104 3.29 10.23 26.27
C ALA A 104 2.49 11.25 25.44
N GLU A 105 1.64 12.04 26.11
CA GLU A 105 0.67 12.97 25.51
C GLU A 105 1.17 13.59 24.20
N PRO A 106 0.34 13.63 23.14
CA PRO A 106 0.72 14.34 21.93
C PRO A 106 0.88 15.83 22.27
N ALA A 107 2.11 16.33 22.15
CA ALA A 107 2.36 17.76 22.12
C ALA A 107 1.45 18.40 21.06
N ARG A 108 0.56 19.25 21.57
CA ARG A 108 -0.33 20.20 20.90
C ARG A 108 -0.29 20.21 19.38
N GLU A 109 -1.46 19.92 18.82
CA GLU A 109 -1.97 20.37 17.53
C GLU A 109 -1.50 21.81 17.21
N SER A 110 -0.40 21.95 16.45
CA SER A 110 -0.11 23.17 15.73
C SER A 110 -0.82 23.09 14.39
N SER A 111 -2.01 23.66 14.37
CA SER A 111 -2.73 24.22 13.23
C SER A 111 -1.89 24.32 11.94
N PHE A 112 -2.01 23.33 11.06
CA PHE A 112 -1.62 23.50 9.66
C PHE A 112 -2.76 24.23 8.97
N ARG A 113 -2.70 25.57 9.02
CA ARG A 113 -3.66 26.48 8.40
C ARG A 113 -3.51 26.35 6.88
N ALA A 114 -4.56 25.88 6.23
CA ALA A 114 -4.70 25.92 4.78
C ALA A 114 -4.95 27.38 4.36
N GLU A 115 -3.88 28.13 4.13
CA GLU A 115 -3.91 29.34 3.31
C GLU A 115 -2.93 29.15 2.14
N GLU A 116 -3.36 29.61 0.96
CA GLU A 116 -2.62 29.75 -0.30
C GLU A 116 -2.40 28.51 -1.19
N VAL A 117 -3.44 28.18 -1.98
CA VAL A 117 -3.24 27.80 -3.39
C VAL A 117 -4.29 28.53 -4.24
N THR A 118 -4.06 29.82 -4.47
CA THR A 118 -4.64 30.55 -5.59
C THR A 118 -3.62 31.61 -6.01
N ALA A 119 -2.91 31.32 -7.10
CA ALA A 119 -2.23 32.28 -7.96
C ALA A 119 -2.13 31.65 -9.35
#